data_AF-A0A7K6MG57-F1
#
_entry.id   AF-A0A7K6MG57-F1
#
_cell.length_a   1.000
_cell.length_b   1.000
_cell.length_c   1.000
_cell.angle_alpha   90.00
_cell.angle_beta   90.00
_cell.angle_gamma   90.00
#
_symmetry.space_group_name_H-M   'P 1'
#
loop_
_entity.id
_entity.type
_entity.pdbx_description
1 polymer ?
#
loop_
_entity_poly.entity_id
_entity_poly.type
_entity_poly.pdbx_seq_one_letter_code
_entity_poly.pdbx_strand_id
1 'polypeptide(L)'
;MKLMADNYEDDHLKSSSHSNQTNHKPSPDQIIQPLLELDQNRSKLKLYIGHLTALCHERDPLILRGLTPPASYHLDDDQAAWEKELHKMTQEQLHGELEKGERESAELQEFANAVLQQIADHCPDILEQVVNALEESS
;
A
#
# COMPACT_ATOMS: atom_id res chain seq x y z
N MET A 1 -47.49 -24.51 -51.18
CA MET A 1 -48.54 -23.87 -50.36
C MET A 1 -48.23 -22.38 -50.26
N LYS A 2 -49.28 -21.54 -50.33
CA LYS A 2 -49.32 -20.08 -50.04
C LYS A 2 -49.32 -19.93 -48.50
N LEU A 3 -48.67 -18.95 -47.86
CA LEU A 3 -49.19 -17.60 -47.61
C LEU A 3 -48.16 -16.76 -46.84
N MET A 4 -48.11 -15.47 -47.18
CA MET A 4 -47.57 -14.36 -46.38
C MET A 4 -48.32 -14.24 -45.05
N ALA A 5 -47.61 -13.88 -43.99
CA ALA A 5 -48.16 -13.11 -42.88
C ALA A 5 -47.03 -12.35 -42.18
N ASP A 6 -47.04 -11.04 -42.35
CA ASP A 6 -46.48 -10.06 -41.45
C ASP A 6 -46.79 -10.41 -39.98
N ASN A 7 -45.81 -10.25 -39.08
CA ASN A 7 -46.03 -9.39 -37.93
C ASN A 7 -44.72 -8.92 -37.30
N TYR A 8 -44.71 -7.61 -37.12
CA TYR A 8 -43.72 -6.75 -36.48
C TYR A 8 -43.95 -6.82 -34.97
N GLU A 9 -42.92 -7.12 -34.17
CA GLU A 9 -42.85 -6.63 -32.79
C GLU A 9 -41.49 -5.96 -32.60
N ASP A 10 -41.53 -4.67 -32.89
CA ASP A 10 -40.76 -3.65 -32.21
C ASP A 10 -41.20 -3.62 -30.75
N ASP A 11 -40.31 -4.08 -29.85
CA ASP A 11 -40.30 -3.60 -28.47
C ASP A 11 -39.04 -2.75 -28.30
N HIS A 12 -39.22 -1.48 -28.63
CA HIS A 12 -38.46 -0.39 -28.08
C HIS A 12 -38.43 -0.48 -26.55
N LEU A 13 -37.28 -0.72 -25.91
CA LEU A 13 -36.95 -0.01 -24.67
C LEU A 13 -35.45 0.25 -24.54
N LYS A 14 -35.11 1.48 -24.94
CA LYS A 14 -34.39 2.45 -24.09
C LYS A 14 -33.00 2.05 -23.56
N SER A 15 -32.03 2.82 -24.04
CA SER A 15 -31.13 3.57 -23.17
C SER A 15 -30.41 2.80 -22.07
N SER A 16 -29.18 2.40 -22.37
CA SER A 16 -28.10 2.56 -21.41
C SER A 16 -26.94 3.17 -22.20
N SER A 17 -26.86 4.49 -22.43
CA SER A 17 -26.88 5.57 -21.44
C SER A 17 -26.39 5.11 -20.09
N HIS A 18 -25.18 4.57 -20.02
CA HIS A 18 -24.25 4.88 -18.93
C HIS A 18 -22.84 4.83 -19.51
N SER A 19 -22.52 5.87 -20.28
CA SER A 19 -21.22 6.50 -20.11
C SER A 19 -21.04 6.68 -18.60
N ASN A 20 -20.34 5.76 -17.94
CA ASN A 20 -19.89 5.93 -16.55
C ASN A 20 -18.76 6.95 -16.57
N GLN A 21 -19.09 8.17 -17.00
CA GLN A 21 -18.51 9.38 -16.45
C GLN A 21 -19.00 9.44 -15.00
N THR A 22 -18.43 8.61 -14.13
CA THR A 22 -18.57 8.78 -12.69
C THR A 22 -17.73 10.01 -12.33
N ASN A 23 -18.30 11.19 -12.57
CA ASN A 23 -17.90 12.46 -11.98
C ASN A 23 -18.26 12.51 -10.47
N HIS A 24 -18.62 11.36 -9.90
CA HIS A 24 -18.77 11.17 -8.47
C HIS A 24 -17.37 11.04 -7.89
N LYS A 25 -16.92 12.12 -7.25
CA LYS A 25 -15.86 12.08 -6.24
C LYS A 25 -16.14 10.87 -5.33
N PRO A 26 -15.15 9.97 -5.09
CA PRO A 26 -15.35 8.81 -4.23
C PRO A 26 -15.82 9.26 -2.85
N SER A 27 -16.72 8.50 -2.23
CA SER A 27 -17.20 8.81 -0.87
C SER A 27 -16.01 8.86 0.10
N PRO A 28 -16.03 9.68 1.16
CA PRO A 28 -14.95 9.75 2.14
C PRO A 28 -14.53 8.37 2.69
N ASP A 29 -15.49 7.49 2.95
CA ASP A 29 -15.25 6.11 3.40
C ASP A 29 -14.45 5.26 2.40
N GLN A 30 -14.54 5.57 1.10
CA GLN A 30 -13.76 4.88 0.06
C GLN A 30 -12.28 5.25 0.08
N ILE A 31 -11.89 6.34 0.75
CA ILE A 31 -10.51 6.82 0.86
C ILE A 31 -9.88 6.40 2.20
N ILE A 32 -10.70 6.35 3.26
CA ILE A 32 -10.25 5.94 4.60
C ILE A 32 -9.72 4.51 4.59
N GLN A 33 -10.38 3.57 3.89
CA GLN A 33 -9.92 2.19 3.84
C GLN A 33 -8.50 2.05 3.23
N PRO A 34 -8.20 2.61 2.03
CA PRO A 34 -6.84 2.65 1.50
C PRO A 34 -5.80 3.28 2.44
N LEU A 35 -6.17 4.34 3.17
CA LEU A 35 -5.29 4.97 4.16
C LEU A 35 -4.91 3.99 5.27
N LEU A 36 -5.90 3.29 5.84
CA LEU A 36 -5.67 2.31 6.90
C LEU A 36 -4.80 1.14 6.42
N GLU A 37 -5.03 0.67 5.20
CA GLU A 37 -4.21 -0.40 4.59
C GLU A 37 -2.76 0.06 4.37
N LEU A 38 -2.59 1.31 3.94
CA LEU A 38 -1.28 1.91 3.72
C LEU A 38 -0.50 2.08 5.03
N ASP A 39 -1.17 2.52 6.09
CA ASP A 39 -0.57 2.63 7.43
C ASP A 39 -0.17 1.25 8.00
N GLN A 40 -1.03 0.24 7.85
CA GLN A 40 -0.71 -1.14 8.23
C GLN A 40 0.49 -1.67 7.42
N ASN A 41 0.54 -1.40 6.12
CA ASN A 41 1.65 -1.79 5.27
C ASN A 41 2.96 -1.14 5.74
N ARG A 42 2.94 0.18 5.99
CA ARG A 42 4.08 0.92 6.52
C ARG A 42 4.56 0.36 7.86
N SER A 43 3.64 0.04 8.76
CA SER A 43 3.97 -0.56 10.06
C SER A 43 4.68 -1.91 9.90
N LYS A 44 4.18 -2.78 9.01
CA LYS A 44 4.85 -4.05 8.67
C LYS A 44 6.22 -3.82 8.05
N LEU A 45 6.35 -2.85 7.16
CA LEU A 45 7.60 -2.51 6.49
C LEU A 45 8.64 -1.97 7.49
N LYS A 46 8.25 -1.11 8.43
CA LYS A 46 9.10 -0.64 9.53
C LYS A 46 9.62 -1.80 10.38
N LEU A 47 8.73 -2.73 10.77
CA LEU A 47 9.12 -3.93 11.53
C LEU A 47 10.12 -4.80 10.75
N TYR A 48 9.87 -4.99 9.45
CA TYR A 48 10.75 -5.75 8.59
C TYR A 48 12.14 -5.11 8.47
N ILE A 49 12.21 -3.81 8.19
CA ILE A 49 13.46 -3.02 8.16
C ILE A 49 14.18 -3.13 9.50
N GLY A 50 13.47 -2.99 10.62
CA GLY A 50 14.03 -3.11 11.96
C GLY A 50 14.63 -4.48 12.23
N HIS A 51 13.96 -5.54 11.79
CA HIS A 51 14.45 -6.91 11.89
C HIS A 51 15.73 -7.13 11.05
N LEU A 52 15.73 -6.73 9.78
CA LEU A 52 16.91 -6.80 8.92
C LEU A 52 18.09 -6.04 9.52
N THR A 53 17.81 -4.85 10.06
CA THR A 53 18.83 -4.00 10.69
C THR A 53 19.43 -4.65 11.93
N ALA A 54 18.61 -5.30 12.75
CA ALA A 54 19.08 -6.05 13.92
C ALA A 54 20.00 -7.21 13.51
N LEU A 55 19.59 -8.02 12.54
CA LEU A 55 20.40 -9.13 12.01
C LEU A 55 21.74 -8.63 11.45
N CYS A 56 21.75 -7.49 10.75
CA CYS A 56 22.98 -6.87 10.28
C CYS A 56 23.90 -6.49 11.44
N HIS A 57 23.38 -5.84 12.49
CA HIS A 57 24.19 -5.43 13.64
C HIS A 57 24.77 -6.62 14.42
N GLU A 58 24.03 -7.72 14.53
CA GLU A 58 24.50 -8.95 15.16
C GLU A 58 25.64 -9.61 14.38
N ARG A 59 25.65 -9.45 13.05
CA ARG A 59 26.65 -10.04 12.16
C ARG A 59 27.88 -9.15 11.99
N ASP A 60 27.69 -7.94 11.50
CA ASP A 60 28.70 -6.90 11.38
C ASP A 60 28.02 -5.51 11.31
N PRO A 61 28.24 -4.63 12.31
CA PRO A 61 27.63 -3.31 12.32
C PRO A 61 28.07 -2.39 11.18
N LEU A 62 29.12 -2.75 10.43
CA LEU A 62 29.59 -1.99 9.29
C LEU A 62 28.79 -2.25 8.00
N ILE A 63 27.96 -3.30 7.94
CA ILE A 63 27.14 -3.65 6.76
C ILE A 63 26.23 -2.50 6.34
N LEU A 64 25.61 -1.82 7.31
CA LEU A 64 24.67 -0.73 7.05
C LEU A 64 25.33 0.66 7.09
N ARG A 65 26.66 0.70 7.08
CA ARG A 65 27.37 1.97 7.12
C ARG A 65 27.00 2.84 5.93
N GLY A 66 26.51 4.04 6.22
CA GLY A 66 26.12 5.02 5.20
C GLY A 66 24.63 4.99 4.85
N LEU A 67 23.88 3.99 5.33
CA LEU A 67 22.43 4.03 5.27
C LEU A 67 21.88 4.82 6.46
N THR A 68 21.00 5.77 6.16
CA THR A 68 20.30 6.57 7.17
C THR A 68 18.80 6.35 6.98
N PRO A 69 18.05 5.95 8.03
CA PRO A 69 16.61 5.79 7.92
C PRO A 69 15.92 7.11 7.52
N PRO A 70 14.87 7.07 6.68
CA PRO A 70 14.08 8.25 6.36
C PRO A 70 13.31 8.74 7.59
N ALA A 71 12.88 10.00 7.59
CA ALA A 71 12.15 10.59 8.72
C ALA A 71 10.85 9.81 9.03
N SER A 72 10.19 9.28 8.00
CA SER A 72 8.99 8.45 8.11
C SER A 72 9.20 7.17 8.92
N TYR A 73 10.43 6.67 9.06
CA TYR A 73 10.76 5.47 9.83
C TYR A 73 10.58 5.68 11.34
N HIS A 74 10.84 6.88 11.83
CA HIS A 74 10.84 7.21 13.25
C HIS A 74 9.50 7.74 13.78
N LEU A 75 8.48 7.83 12.94
CA LEU A 75 7.14 8.23 13.35
C LEU A 75 6.48 7.05 14.08
N ASP A 76 6.31 7.16 15.39
CA ASP A 76 5.38 6.35 16.17
C ASP A 76 4.03 7.06 16.14
N ASP A 77 3.15 6.62 15.23
CA ASP A 77 1.82 7.20 15.09
C ASP A 77 0.84 6.42 15.98
N ASP A 78 0.11 7.13 16.85
CA ASP A 78 -1.02 6.54 17.57
C ASP A 78 -2.14 6.26 16.57
N GLN A 79 -2.11 5.06 16.00
CA GLN A 79 -3.02 4.61 14.93
C GLN A 79 -4.48 4.81 15.33
N ALA A 80 -4.83 4.56 16.60
CA ALA A 80 -6.20 4.69 17.08
C ALA A 80 -6.65 6.16 17.16
N ALA A 81 -5.75 7.08 17.51
CA ALA A 81 -6.02 8.51 17.47
C ALA A 81 -6.12 9.03 16.03
N TRP A 82 -5.24 8.56 15.15
CA TRP A 82 -5.23 8.93 13.73
C TRP A 82 -6.49 8.46 12.99
N GLU A 83 -6.90 7.20 13.16
CA GLU A 83 -8.12 6.65 12.55
C GLU A 83 -9.38 7.44 12.94
N LYS A 84 -9.50 7.82 14.23
CA LYS A 84 -10.60 8.66 14.70
C LYS A 84 -10.60 10.03 14.06
N GLU A 85 -9.43 10.56 13.71
CA GLU A 85 -9.31 11.86 13.06
C GLU A 85 -9.63 11.77 11.56
N LEU A 86 -9.25 10.68 10.89
CA LEU A 86 -9.61 10.42 9.49
C LEU A 86 -11.13 10.53 9.26
N HIS A 87 -11.94 9.96 10.16
CA HIS A 87 -13.40 10.05 10.05
C HIS A 87 -13.97 11.46 10.21
N LYS A 88 -13.19 12.44 10.71
CA LYS A 88 -13.60 13.84 10.85
C LYS A 88 -13.07 14.73 9.72
N MET A 89 -12.11 14.23 8.93
CA MET A 89 -11.49 14.99 7.85
C MET A 89 -12.43 15.15 6.65
N THR A 90 -12.23 16.23 5.92
CA THR A 90 -12.87 16.45 4.62
C THR A 90 -12.22 15.57 3.54
N GLN A 91 -12.92 15.37 2.43
CA GLN A 91 -12.40 14.57 1.32
C GLN A 91 -11.07 15.11 0.76
N GLU A 92 -10.93 16.43 0.63
CA GLU A 92 -9.70 17.06 0.17
C GLU A 92 -8.52 16.79 1.13
N GLN A 93 -8.77 16.79 2.44
CA GLN A 93 -7.76 16.45 3.45
C GLN A 93 -7.38 14.97 3.40
N LEU A 94 -8.36 14.07 3.25
CA LEU A 94 -8.12 12.63 3.12
C LEU A 94 -7.24 12.30 1.90
N HIS A 95 -7.46 12.97 0.76
CA HIS A 95 -6.58 12.82 -0.40
C HIS A 95 -5.15 13.32 -0.13
N GLY A 96 -5.01 14.44 0.58
CA GLY A 96 -3.69 14.96 0.97
C GLY A 96 -2.93 14.00 1.89
N GLU A 97 -3.62 13.42 2.88
CA GLU A 97 -3.04 12.38 3.74
C GLU A 97 -2.69 11.12 2.97
N LEU A 98 -3.48 10.74 1.96
CA LEU A 98 -3.20 9.57 1.12
C LEU A 98 -1.92 9.78 0.31
N GLU A 99 -1.82 10.91 -0.40
CA GLU A 99 -0.62 11.23 -1.19
C GLU A 99 0.63 11.33 -0.30
N LYS A 100 0.50 11.93 0.89
CA LYS A 100 1.57 11.99 1.88
C LYS A 100 1.96 10.59 2.34
N GLY A 101 0.99 9.75 2.68
CA GLY A 101 1.21 8.37 3.12
C GLY A 101 1.89 7.53 2.04
N GLU A 102 1.52 7.72 0.78
CA GLU A 102 2.11 7.00 -0.37
C GLU A 102 3.57 7.41 -0.56
N ARG A 103 3.86 8.70 -0.46
CA ARG A 103 5.23 9.23 -0.53
C ARG A 103 6.10 8.69 0.60
N GLU A 104 5.61 8.75 1.84
CA GLU A 104 6.33 8.23 3.01
C GLU A 104 6.53 6.71 2.92
N SER A 105 5.56 5.98 2.37
CA SER A 105 5.67 4.54 2.10
C SER A 105 6.73 4.24 1.03
N ALA A 106 6.78 5.03 -0.05
CA ALA A 106 7.80 4.90 -1.08
C ALA A 106 9.22 5.13 -0.51
N GLU A 107 9.41 6.16 0.32
CA GLU A 107 10.69 6.42 1.00
C GLU A 107 11.12 5.25 1.90
N LEU A 108 10.17 4.67 2.64
CA LEU A 108 10.42 3.47 3.46
C LEU A 108 10.79 2.26 2.61
N GLN A 109 10.10 2.08 1.48
CA GLN A 109 10.37 0.96 0.57
C GLN A 109 11.74 1.10 -0.09
N GLU A 110 12.13 2.30 -0.50
CA GLU A 110 13.46 2.61 -1.01
C GLU A 110 14.54 2.30 0.03
N PHE A 111 14.31 2.69 1.29
CA PHE A 111 15.22 2.37 2.38
C PHE A 111 15.34 0.87 2.62
N ALA A 112 14.21 0.13 2.66
CA ALA A 112 14.21 -1.32 2.77
C ALA A 112 15.01 -1.99 1.65
N ASN A 113 14.82 -1.53 0.40
CA ASN A 113 15.54 -2.03 -0.75
C ASN A 113 17.04 -1.74 -0.64
N ALA A 114 17.44 -0.57 -0.15
CA ALA A 114 18.84 -0.23 0.09
C ALA A 114 19.47 -1.11 1.18
N VAL A 115 18.74 -1.39 2.26
CA VAL A 115 19.17 -2.33 3.31
C VAL A 115 19.37 -3.73 2.72
N LEU A 116 18.40 -4.23 1.95
CA LEU A 116 18.49 -5.54 1.28
C LEU A 116 19.69 -5.62 0.33
N GLN A 117 19.97 -4.54 -0.41
CA GLN A 117 21.13 -4.46 -1.29
C GLN A 117 22.44 -4.54 -0.49
N GLN A 118 22.56 -3.78 0.61
CA GLN A 118 23.74 -3.85 1.48
C GLN A 118 23.94 -5.26 2.05
N ILE A 119 22.85 -5.93 2.44
CA ILE A 119 22.92 -7.31 2.91
C ILE A 119 23.40 -8.24 1.80
N ALA A 120 22.83 -8.14 0.59
CA ALA A 120 23.23 -8.97 -0.54
C ALA A 120 24.72 -8.83 -0.87
N ASP A 121 25.26 -7.60 -0.78
CA ASP A 121 26.65 -7.30 -1.12
C ASP A 121 27.66 -7.73 -0.04
N HIS A 122 27.26 -7.74 1.24
CA HIS A 122 28.20 -7.96 2.35
C HIS A 122 27.96 -9.27 3.11
N CYS A 123 26.70 -9.69 3.32
CA CYS A 123 26.31 -10.85 4.13
C CYS A 123 25.00 -11.50 3.59
N PRO A 124 25.03 -12.14 2.40
CA PRO A 124 23.83 -12.72 1.78
C PRO A 124 23.21 -13.87 2.58
N ASP A 125 23.94 -14.46 3.53
CA ASP A 125 23.45 -15.49 4.45
C ASP A 125 22.31 -15.01 5.36
N ILE A 126 22.21 -13.70 5.59
CA ILE A 126 21.06 -13.10 6.30
C ILE A 126 19.79 -13.22 5.46
N LEU A 127 19.89 -13.06 4.13
CA LEU A 127 18.72 -13.22 3.23
C LEU A 127 18.21 -14.66 3.25
N GLU A 128 19.12 -15.64 3.25
CA GLU A 128 18.77 -17.06 3.35
C GLU A 128 18.02 -17.36 4.65
N GLN A 129 18.48 -16.82 5.79
CA GLN A 129 17.79 -16.98 7.07
C GLN A 129 16.38 -16.39 7.05
N VAL A 130 16.21 -15.19 6.47
CA VAL A 130 14.89 -14.55 6.35
C VAL A 130 13.97 -15.36 5.45
N VAL A 131 14.46 -15.89 4.33
CA VAL A 131 13.67 -16.74 3.42
C VAL A 131 13.23 -18.02 4.14
N ASN A 132 14.15 -18.72 4.81
CA ASN A 132 13.83 -19.94 5.55
C ASN A 132 12.76 -19.67 6.62
N ALA A 133 12.91 -18.59 7.39
CA ALA A 133 11.93 -18.23 8.42
C ALA A 133 10.53 -17.93 7.84
N LEU A 134 10.46 -17.33 6.64
CA LEU A 134 9.21 -17.08 5.94
C LEU A 134 8.58 -18.38 5.41
N GLU A 135 9.38 -19.32 4.91
CA GLU A 135 8.91 -20.63 4.46
C GLU A 135 8.39 -21.49 5.62
N GLU A 136 9.05 -21.43 6.79
CA GLU A 136 8.63 -22.16 8.00
C GLU A 136 7.38 -21.57 8.68
N SER A 137 7.09 -20.28 8.44
CA SER A 137 5.93 -19.58 9.02
C SER A 137 4.66 -19.67 8.16
N SER A 138 4.70 -20.38 7.03
CA SER A 138 3.67 -20.38 5.98
C SER A 138 2.85 -21.66 5.88
#